data_AF-A0A9D8QDK9-F1
#
_entry.id   AF-A0A9D8QDK9-F1
#
_cell.length_a   1.000
_cell.length_b   1.000
_cell.length_c   1.000
_cell.angle_alpha   90.00
_cell.angle_beta   90.00
_cell.angle_gamma   90.00
#
_symmetry.space_group_name_H-M   'P 1'
#
loop_
_entity.id
_entity.type
_entity.pdbx_description
1 polymer ?
#
loop_
_entity_poly.entity_id
_entity_poly.type
_entity_poly.pdbx_seq_one_letter_code
_entity_poly.pdbx_strand_id
1 'polypeptide(L)'
;DAGRDGGWLPLYASRDGGRSWTGVAATVSASSMVSALAAPSSPARVLLGTNGGLFASSDGGSHWSAVQADAGLPPVDVTGIGLGQPNGGRYYVASDGGGSDSGGLWVTRDGGWHFSSLKAPIPSVTALGVVPGPSPTLYAATFRPSDHAVMLWSYRDTGGSPQGPASGVAGPAQHAAGAGAQHPATPARVLGVATLLTGPEAPFLIVGVAAFLVLIAAFGFWVRNRRAL
;
A
#
# COMPACT_ATOMS: atom_id res chain seq x y z
N ASP A 1 26.03 -18.09 -4.57
CA ASP A 1 26.34 -17.39 -5.82
C ASP A 1 25.80 -15.97 -5.80
N ALA A 2 26.64 -15.07 -5.28
CA ALA A 2 26.47 -13.62 -5.37
C ALA A 2 27.04 -13.18 -6.73
N GLY A 3 26.22 -12.52 -7.56
CA GLY A 3 26.63 -12.11 -8.91
C GLY A 3 25.52 -11.61 -9.83
N ARG A 4 24.68 -10.67 -9.36
CA ARG A 4 23.85 -9.82 -10.25
C ARG A 4 23.92 -8.38 -9.77
N ASP A 5 24.96 -7.69 -10.19
CA ASP A 5 25.21 -6.26 -9.96
C ASP A 5 24.32 -5.39 -10.85
N GLY A 6 23.02 -5.48 -10.61
CA GLY A 6 22.02 -4.55 -11.09
C GLY A 6 20.91 -4.60 -10.06
N GLY A 7 20.66 -3.49 -9.37
CA GLY A 7 19.74 -3.39 -8.23
C GLY A 7 18.29 -3.67 -8.63
N TRP A 8 17.98 -4.93 -8.96
CA TRP A 8 16.70 -5.44 -9.42
C TRP A 8 16.14 -6.42 -8.39
N LEU A 9 14.82 -6.43 -8.22
CA LEU A 9 14.11 -7.33 -7.32
C LEU A 9 14.32 -8.80 -7.74
N PRO A 10 14.75 -9.68 -6.82
CA PRO A 10 14.75 -11.11 -7.12
C PRO A 10 13.31 -11.63 -7.16
N LEU A 11 12.83 -11.98 -8.34
CA LEU A 11 11.54 -12.62 -8.56
C LEU A 11 11.73 -14.11 -8.87
N TYR A 12 10.78 -14.93 -8.46
CA TYR A 12 10.77 -16.38 -8.68
C TYR A 12 9.42 -16.83 -9.22
N ALA A 13 9.44 -17.81 -10.13
CA ALA A 13 8.24 -18.41 -10.69
C ALA A 13 8.25 -19.92 -10.50
N SER A 14 7.05 -20.50 -10.33
CA SER A 14 6.82 -21.93 -10.27
C SER A 14 5.84 -22.35 -11.36
N ARG A 15 6.10 -23.49 -12.01
CA ARG A 15 5.23 -24.09 -13.04
C ARG A 15 4.60 -25.42 -12.62
N ASP A 16 4.88 -25.86 -11.40
CA ASP A 16 4.51 -27.18 -10.89
C ASP A 16 3.68 -27.11 -9.60
N GLY A 17 2.98 -25.98 -9.40
CA GLY A 17 2.15 -25.75 -8.22
C GLY A 17 2.96 -25.46 -6.95
N GLY A 18 4.14 -24.87 -7.08
CA GLY A 18 4.99 -24.45 -5.96
C GLY A 18 5.97 -25.51 -5.48
N ARG A 19 6.13 -26.64 -6.19
CA ARG A 19 7.08 -27.70 -5.80
C ARG A 19 8.51 -27.29 -6.09
N SER A 20 8.73 -26.56 -7.19
CA SER A 20 10.01 -25.94 -7.52
C SER A 20 9.83 -24.49 -7.97
N TRP A 21 10.88 -23.71 -7.75
CA TRP A 21 10.92 -22.28 -8.04
C TRP A 21 12.19 -21.96 -8.84
N THR A 22 12.04 -21.18 -9.91
CA THR A 22 13.16 -20.72 -10.74
C THR A 22 13.18 -19.20 -10.72
N GLY A 23 14.38 -18.63 -10.53
CA GLY A 23 14.55 -17.17 -10.57
C GLY A 23 14.24 -16.64 -11.97
N VAL A 24 13.43 -15.59 -12.05
CA VAL A 24 13.13 -14.86 -13.29
C VAL A 24 13.86 -13.52 -13.30
N ALA A 25 14.26 -13.06 -14.47
CA ALA A 25 14.89 -11.76 -14.60
C ALA A 25 13.84 -10.67 -14.40
N ALA A 26 13.94 -9.91 -13.32
CA ALA A 26 13.09 -8.74 -13.13
C ALA A 26 13.80 -7.50 -13.69
N THR A 27 13.03 -6.63 -14.33
CA THR A 27 13.39 -5.25 -14.66
C THR A 27 12.79 -4.27 -13.64
N VAL A 28 12.36 -4.78 -12.47
CA VAL A 28 11.77 -3.99 -11.39
C VAL A 28 12.85 -3.70 -10.36
N SER A 29 13.01 -2.44 -9.95
CA SER A 29 14.05 -2.01 -9.01
C SER A 29 14.02 -2.79 -7.70
N ALA A 30 15.18 -3.18 -7.16
CA ALA A 30 15.38 -3.84 -5.87
C ALA A 30 14.81 -3.03 -4.68
N SER A 31 14.63 -1.71 -4.85
CA SER A 31 14.04 -0.84 -3.84
C SER A 31 12.51 -0.91 -3.81
N SER A 32 11.87 -1.57 -4.78
CA SER A 32 10.42 -1.69 -4.82
C SER A 32 9.95 -2.76 -3.83
N MET A 33 8.89 -2.47 -3.09
CA MET A 33 8.24 -3.42 -2.20
C MET A 33 7.02 -3.98 -2.91
N VAL A 34 6.94 -5.31 -3.02
CA VAL A 34 5.82 -6.00 -3.66
C VAL A 34 4.72 -6.26 -2.63
N SER A 35 3.50 -5.92 -2.99
CA SER A 35 2.32 -5.95 -2.11
C SER A 35 1.13 -6.67 -2.77
N ALA A 36 1.10 -6.76 -4.10
CA ALA A 36 0.03 -7.43 -4.83
C ALA A 36 0.57 -8.19 -6.05
N LEU A 37 -0.04 -9.34 -6.33
CA LEU A 37 0.23 -10.15 -7.52
C LEU A 37 -1.09 -10.69 -8.05
N ALA A 38 -1.32 -10.57 -9.36
CA ALA A 38 -2.48 -11.15 -10.01
C ALA A 38 -2.12 -11.68 -11.40
N ALA A 39 -2.71 -12.82 -11.78
CA ALA A 39 -2.58 -13.38 -13.13
C ALA A 39 -3.98 -13.54 -13.73
N PRO A 40 -4.39 -12.68 -14.67
CA PRO A 40 -5.55 -12.96 -15.51
C PRO A 40 -5.44 -14.34 -16.19
N SER A 41 -6.56 -14.94 -16.60
CA SER A 41 -6.61 -16.35 -17.07
C SER A 41 -5.70 -16.72 -18.25
N SER A 42 -5.08 -15.74 -18.93
CA SER A 42 -3.96 -16.01 -19.83
C SER A 42 -2.67 -16.13 -19.03
N PRO A 43 -2.00 -17.31 -18.99
CA PRO A 43 -0.79 -17.52 -18.20
C PRO A 43 0.38 -16.63 -18.61
N ALA A 44 0.27 -15.97 -19.77
CA ALA A 44 1.26 -15.03 -20.25
C ALA A 44 1.17 -13.66 -19.54
N ARG A 45 -0.03 -13.23 -19.11
CA ARG A 45 -0.18 -11.91 -18.50
C ARG A 45 -0.13 -11.99 -16.98
N VAL A 46 0.78 -11.25 -16.37
CA VAL A 46 0.92 -11.16 -14.91
C VAL A 46 1.04 -9.69 -14.50
N LEU A 47 0.42 -9.33 -13.38
CA LEU A 47 0.40 -7.99 -12.81
C LEU A 47 1.09 -8.00 -11.45
N LEU A 48 1.95 -7.03 -11.20
CA LEU A 48 2.72 -6.87 -9.98
C LEU A 48 2.50 -5.47 -9.42
N GLY A 49 1.85 -5.39 -8.27
CA GLY A 49 1.67 -4.16 -7.53
C GLY A 49 2.85 -3.92 -6.61
N THR A 50 3.38 -2.70 -6.64
CA THR A 50 4.48 -2.27 -5.78
C THR A 50 4.18 -0.91 -5.14
N ASN A 51 5.01 -0.53 -4.17
CA ASN A 51 5.00 0.82 -3.60
C ASN A 51 5.32 1.95 -4.61
N GLY A 52 5.89 1.62 -5.77
CA GLY A 52 6.19 2.58 -6.85
C GLY A 52 5.20 2.55 -8.01
N GLY A 53 4.16 1.72 -7.95
CA GLY A 53 3.17 1.58 -9.02
C GLY A 53 2.95 0.15 -9.49
N LEU A 54 2.16 0.03 -10.55
CA LEU A 54 1.78 -1.23 -11.18
C LEU A 54 2.74 -1.60 -12.31
N PHE A 55 3.20 -2.85 -12.31
CA PHE A 55 3.98 -3.46 -13.39
C PHE A 55 3.18 -4.58 -14.04
N ALA A 56 3.40 -4.79 -15.34
CA ALA A 56 2.80 -5.88 -16.09
C ALA A 56 3.86 -6.66 -16.86
N SER A 57 3.63 -7.96 -16.98
CA SER A 57 4.35 -8.88 -17.84
C SER A 57 3.38 -9.47 -18.85
N SER A 58 3.83 -9.70 -20.08
CA SER A 58 3.08 -10.36 -21.16
C SER A 58 3.66 -11.72 -21.57
N ASP A 59 4.66 -12.22 -20.83
CA ASP A 59 5.40 -13.45 -21.13
C ASP A 59 5.62 -14.34 -19.88
N GLY A 60 4.66 -14.31 -18.97
CA GLY A 60 4.62 -15.17 -17.78
C GLY A 60 5.59 -14.76 -16.68
N GLY A 61 5.94 -13.46 -16.62
CA GLY A 61 6.84 -12.89 -15.62
C GLY A 61 8.31 -12.87 -16.02
N SER A 62 8.63 -13.14 -17.29
CA SER A 62 10.02 -13.15 -17.78
C SER A 62 10.53 -11.72 -18.04
N HIS A 63 9.66 -10.82 -18.47
CA HIS A 63 9.93 -9.39 -18.59
C HIS A 63 8.78 -8.58 -17.98
N TRP A 64 9.13 -7.44 -17.38
CA TRP A 64 8.19 -6.55 -16.72
C TRP A 64 8.30 -5.13 -17.29
N SER A 65 7.18 -4.44 -17.37
CA SER A 65 7.11 -3.04 -17.76
C SER A 65 6.19 -2.29 -16.81
N ALA A 66 6.59 -1.09 -16.42
CA ALA A 66 5.73 -0.21 -15.64
C ALA A 66 4.51 0.20 -16.48
N VAL A 67 3.32 0.10 -15.89
CA VAL A 67 2.12 0.72 -16.45
C VAL A 67 2.31 2.23 -16.35
N GLN A 68 2.27 2.89 -17.51
CA GLN A 68 2.60 4.31 -17.61
C GLN A 68 1.49 5.18 -17.02
N ALA A 69 1.85 6.37 -16.52
CA ALA A 69 0.91 7.28 -15.87
C ALA A 69 -0.14 7.88 -16.83
N ASP A 70 0.20 7.98 -18.12
CA ASP A 70 -0.69 8.41 -19.19
C ASP A 70 -1.84 7.42 -19.45
N ALA A 71 -1.73 6.18 -18.97
CA ALA A 71 -2.83 5.23 -18.89
C ALA A 71 -3.91 5.68 -17.87
N GLY A 72 -3.73 6.78 -17.13
CA GLY A 72 -4.70 7.27 -16.14
C GLY A 72 -4.59 6.60 -14.76
N LEU A 73 -3.51 5.85 -14.53
CA LEU A 73 -3.13 5.28 -13.23
C LEU A 73 -1.84 5.97 -12.75
N PRO A 74 -1.88 6.84 -11.73
CA PRO A 74 -0.68 7.45 -11.20
C PRO A 74 0.27 6.39 -10.59
N PRO A 75 1.58 6.66 -10.51
CA PRO A 75 2.53 5.79 -9.79
C PRO A 75 2.25 5.90 -8.29
N VAL A 76 1.42 5.00 -7.78
CA VAL A 76 0.95 4.97 -6.39
C VAL A 76 1.30 3.67 -5.71
N ASP A 77 1.26 3.65 -4.38
CA ASP A 77 1.49 2.45 -3.58
C ASP A 77 0.34 1.46 -3.77
N VAL A 78 0.54 0.44 -4.60
CA VAL A 78 -0.52 -0.53 -4.92
C VAL A 78 -0.74 -1.42 -3.71
N THR A 79 -1.96 -1.50 -3.18
CA THR A 79 -2.30 -2.38 -2.05
C THR A 79 -3.08 -3.61 -2.45
N GLY A 80 -3.70 -3.60 -3.64
CA GLY A 80 -4.48 -4.73 -4.12
C GLY A 80 -4.75 -4.69 -5.60
N ILE A 81 -4.84 -5.87 -6.21
CA ILE A 81 -5.24 -6.07 -7.60
C ILE A 81 -6.38 -7.08 -7.62
N GLY A 82 -7.54 -6.69 -8.15
CA GLY A 82 -8.72 -7.54 -8.20
C GLY A 82 -9.16 -7.83 -9.64
N LEU A 83 -9.39 -9.09 -9.97
CA LEU A 83 -9.81 -9.48 -11.32
C LEU A 83 -11.34 -9.43 -11.44
N GLY A 84 -11.85 -8.55 -12.31
CA GLY A 84 -13.30 -8.40 -12.55
C GLY A 84 -13.83 -9.39 -13.59
N GLN A 85 -13.00 -9.74 -14.57
CA GLN A 85 -13.28 -10.77 -15.56
C GLN A 85 -12.06 -11.68 -15.73
N PRO A 86 -12.23 -13.01 -15.66
CA PRO A 86 -11.12 -13.95 -15.81
C PRO A 86 -10.33 -13.74 -17.11
N ASN A 87 -11.03 -13.42 -18.20
CA ASN A 87 -10.53 -13.29 -19.57
C ASN A 87 -9.77 -11.98 -19.86
N GLY A 88 -9.50 -11.16 -18.82
CA GLY A 88 -8.28 -10.32 -18.79
C GLY A 88 -8.40 -8.87 -19.20
N GLY A 89 -9.55 -8.42 -19.70
CA GLY A 89 -9.78 -7.00 -20.00
C GLY A 89 -10.11 -6.16 -18.76
N ARG A 90 -10.88 -6.71 -17.82
CA ARG A 90 -11.40 -5.95 -16.67
C ARG A 90 -10.72 -6.34 -15.36
N TYR A 91 -10.01 -5.40 -14.75
CA TYR A 91 -9.44 -5.54 -13.41
C TYR A 91 -9.36 -4.19 -12.70
N TYR A 92 -9.10 -4.26 -11.40
CA TYR A 92 -9.12 -3.14 -10.48
C TYR A 92 -7.80 -3.05 -9.73
N VAL A 93 -7.41 -1.83 -9.40
CA VAL A 93 -6.19 -1.52 -8.65
C VAL A 93 -6.59 -0.66 -7.47
N ALA A 94 -6.16 -1.05 -6.27
CA ALA A 94 -6.32 -0.28 -5.04
C ALA A 94 -4.97 0.29 -4.60
N SER A 95 -5.01 1.45 -3.95
CA SER A 95 -3.85 2.08 -3.32
C SER A 95 -4.26 2.79 -2.04
N ASP A 96 -3.38 2.76 -1.04
CA ASP A 96 -3.53 3.56 0.17
C ASP A 96 -2.90 4.97 0.06
N GLY A 97 -2.19 5.23 -1.03
CA GLY A 97 -1.51 6.50 -1.33
C GLY A 97 -0.18 6.70 -0.62
N GLY A 98 0.35 5.73 0.14
CA GLY A 98 1.62 5.88 0.86
C GLY A 98 1.65 7.09 1.81
N GLY A 99 0.48 7.51 2.32
CA GLY A 99 0.32 8.69 3.18
C GLY A 99 0.19 10.04 2.47
N SER A 100 0.13 10.07 1.12
CA SER A 100 0.11 11.31 0.32
C SER A 100 -1.28 11.72 -0.21
N ASP A 101 -2.38 11.16 0.34
CA ASP A 101 -3.77 11.31 -0.13
C ASP A 101 -4.01 10.98 -1.63
N SER A 102 -2.97 10.51 -2.32
CA SER A 102 -3.00 10.11 -3.74
C SER A 102 -3.52 8.68 -3.96
N GLY A 103 -3.95 8.01 -2.89
CA GLY A 103 -4.52 6.68 -2.93
C GLY A 103 -5.83 6.64 -3.73
N GLY A 104 -6.35 5.43 -3.90
CA GLY A 104 -7.69 5.31 -4.45
C GLY A 104 -8.00 3.92 -4.97
N LEU A 105 -8.98 3.91 -5.86
CA LEU A 105 -9.46 2.72 -6.55
C LEU A 105 -9.62 3.06 -8.03
N TRP A 106 -9.02 2.26 -8.90
CA TRP A 106 -9.08 2.42 -10.35
C TRP A 106 -9.59 1.14 -11.01
N VAL A 107 -10.22 1.31 -12.16
CA VAL A 107 -10.66 0.22 -13.03
C VAL A 107 -10.04 0.38 -14.41
N THR A 108 -9.64 -0.73 -15.01
CA THR A 108 -9.43 -0.83 -16.46
C THR A 108 -10.42 -1.82 -17.05
N ARG A 109 -10.76 -1.63 -18.32
CA ARG A 109 -11.67 -2.50 -19.09
C ARG A 109 -11.04 -3.01 -20.39
N ASP A 110 -9.82 -2.60 -20.69
CA ASP A 110 -9.10 -2.92 -21.91
C ASP A 110 -7.80 -3.67 -21.65
N GLY A 111 -7.61 -4.19 -20.44
CA GLY A 111 -6.38 -4.92 -20.11
C GLY A 111 -5.24 -3.98 -19.75
N GLY A 112 -5.53 -2.83 -19.14
CA GLY A 112 -4.53 -1.93 -18.58
C GLY A 112 -3.99 -0.86 -19.51
N TRP A 113 -4.60 -0.67 -20.67
CA TRP A 113 -4.25 0.45 -21.56
C TRP A 113 -4.81 1.76 -21.02
N HIS A 114 -6.03 1.72 -20.46
CA HIS A 114 -6.64 2.87 -19.82
C HIS A 114 -7.28 2.50 -18.49
N PHE A 115 -7.06 3.40 -17.53
CA PHE A 115 -7.59 3.35 -16.18
C PHE A 115 -8.51 4.56 -15.95
N SER A 116 -9.53 4.33 -15.15
CA SER A 116 -10.42 5.37 -14.66
C SER A 116 -10.57 5.24 -13.16
N SER A 117 -10.47 6.36 -12.45
CA SER A 117 -10.72 6.39 -11.01
C SER A 117 -12.19 6.08 -10.72
N LEU A 118 -12.42 5.21 -9.74
CA LEU A 118 -13.73 4.92 -9.16
C LEU A 118 -14.07 5.87 -7.99
N LYS A 119 -13.19 6.84 -7.69
CA LYS A 119 -13.37 7.88 -6.66
C LYS A 119 -13.87 7.32 -5.32
N ALA A 120 -13.03 6.53 -4.66
CA ALA A 120 -13.33 6.04 -3.32
C ALA A 120 -13.65 7.22 -2.37
N PRO A 121 -14.62 7.09 -1.44
CA PRO A 121 -14.98 8.16 -0.51
C PRO A 121 -13.80 8.54 0.40
N ILE A 122 -12.94 7.55 0.69
CA ILE A 122 -11.66 7.72 1.35
C ILE A 122 -10.60 7.18 0.39
N PRO A 123 -9.64 8.02 -0.05
CA PRO A 123 -8.60 7.61 -1.00
C PRO A 123 -7.70 6.50 -0.48
N SER A 124 -7.47 6.41 0.82
CA SER A 124 -6.60 5.37 1.38
C SER A 124 -7.29 4.01 1.41
N VAL A 125 -7.15 3.22 0.33
CA VAL A 125 -7.70 1.86 0.19
C VAL A 125 -6.63 0.84 0.59
N THR A 126 -6.85 0.10 1.68
CA THR A 126 -5.86 -0.81 2.27
C THR A 126 -6.06 -2.27 1.88
N ALA A 127 -7.27 -2.65 1.45
CA ALA A 127 -7.55 -3.98 0.96
C ALA A 127 -8.70 -3.97 -0.06
N LEU A 128 -8.64 -4.90 -1.01
CA LEU A 128 -9.62 -5.04 -2.08
C LEU A 128 -10.03 -6.51 -2.26
N GLY A 129 -11.33 -6.78 -2.17
CA GLY A 129 -11.96 -8.02 -2.60
C GLY A 129 -12.82 -7.79 -3.84
N VAL A 130 -12.79 -8.71 -4.80
CA VAL A 130 -13.58 -8.61 -6.03
C VAL A 130 -14.35 -9.89 -6.26
N VAL A 131 -15.66 -9.76 -6.43
CA VAL A 131 -16.53 -10.83 -6.92
C VAL A 131 -16.65 -10.65 -8.43
N PRO A 132 -16.02 -11.53 -9.24
CA PRO A 132 -16.00 -11.40 -10.69
C PRO A 132 -17.37 -11.72 -11.29
N GLY A 133 -17.62 -11.19 -12.49
CA GLY A 133 -18.86 -11.42 -13.22
C GLY A 133 -19.10 -10.40 -14.33
N PRO A 134 -20.26 -10.46 -15.01
CA PRO A 134 -20.66 -9.44 -15.99
C PRO A 134 -20.83 -8.06 -15.35
N SER A 135 -21.13 -8.02 -14.05
CA SER A 135 -21.24 -6.81 -13.24
C SER A 135 -20.49 -7.02 -11.92
N PRO A 136 -19.15 -6.82 -11.90
CA PRO A 136 -18.35 -7.13 -10.73
C PRO A 136 -18.77 -6.29 -9.53
N THR A 137 -18.74 -6.93 -8.36
CA THR A 137 -18.91 -6.26 -7.07
C THR A 137 -17.57 -6.21 -6.37
N LEU A 138 -17.19 -5.02 -5.90
CA LEU A 138 -15.95 -4.81 -5.19
C LEU A 138 -16.25 -4.50 -3.73
N TYR A 139 -15.41 -5.02 -2.84
CA TYR A 139 -15.37 -4.67 -1.44
C TYR A 139 -14.04 -3.99 -1.17
N ALA A 140 -14.06 -2.72 -0.77
CA ALA A 140 -12.85 -1.96 -0.48
C ALA A 140 -12.81 -1.60 1.01
N ALA A 141 -11.73 -1.97 1.68
CA ALA A 141 -11.43 -1.47 3.01
C ALA A 141 -10.63 -0.16 2.87
N THR A 142 -11.06 0.89 3.56
CA THR A 142 -10.35 2.17 3.60
C THR A 142 -9.91 2.50 5.01
N PHE A 143 -8.76 3.16 5.15
CA PHE A 143 -8.25 3.65 6.42
C PHE A 143 -8.30 5.18 6.48
N ARG A 144 -8.75 5.74 7.59
CA ARG A 144 -8.73 7.18 7.82
C ARG A 144 -7.68 7.51 8.89
N PRO A 145 -6.59 8.21 8.55
CA PRO A 145 -5.52 8.50 9.50
C PRO A 145 -5.94 9.35 10.70
N SER A 146 -6.92 10.26 10.53
CA SER A 146 -7.31 11.22 11.57
C SER A 146 -7.91 10.59 12.82
N ASP A 147 -8.60 9.46 12.67
CA ASP A 147 -9.32 8.76 13.75
C ASP A 147 -9.01 7.25 13.79
N HIS A 148 -8.04 6.80 12.98
CA HIS A 148 -7.67 5.40 12.79
C HIS A 148 -8.84 4.48 12.40
N ALA A 149 -9.90 5.03 11.80
CA ALA A 149 -11.07 4.24 11.43
C ALA A 149 -10.78 3.40 10.18
N VAL A 150 -11.16 2.12 10.25
CA VAL A 150 -11.26 1.24 9.07
C VAL A 150 -12.73 1.16 8.65
N MET A 151 -12.99 1.36 7.37
CA MET A 151 -14.34 1.40 6.82
C MET A 151 -14.44 0.44 5.64
N LEU A 152 -15.51 -0.33 5.59
CA LEU A 152 -15.78 -1.26 4.49
C LEU A 152 -16.84 -0.70 3.57
N TRP A 153 -16.53 -0.64 2.28
CA TRP A 153 -17.40 -0.12 1.23
C TRP A 153 -17.67 -1.20 0.20
N SER A 154 -18.86 -1.17 -0.41
CA SER A 154 -19.18 -1.98 -1.58
C SER A 154 -19.39 -1.09 -2.80
N TYR A 155 -18.86 -1.51 -3.94
CA TYR A 155 -18.96 -0.83 -5.23
C TYR A 155 -19.55 -1.80 -6.24
N ARG A 156 -20.50 -1.32 -7.04
CA ARG A 156 -20.90 -2.02 -8.26
C ARG A 156 -20.25 -1.36 -9.46
N ASP A 157 -19.55 -2.15 -10.26
CA ASP A 157 -18.96 -1.68 -11.51
C ASP A 157 -19.98 -1.61 -12.67
N THR A 158 -21.15 -1.08 -12.33
CA THR A 158 -22.25 -0.73 -13.24
C THR A 158 -22.57 0.77 -13.18
N GLY A 159 -21.79 1.53 -12.41
CA GLY A 159 -22.08 2.92 -12.05
C GLY A 159 -22.87 3.03 -10.74
N GLY A 160 -22.85 4.24 -10.16
CA GLY A 160 -23.45 4.55 -8.87
C GLY A 160 -22.42 4.89 -7.79
N SER A 161 -22.87 5.51 -6.71
CA SER A 161 -22.01 5.85 -5.58
C SER A 161 -21.67 4.61 -4.73
N PRO A 162 -20.49 4.57 -4.11
CA PRO A 162 -20.10 3.51 -3.18
C PRO A 162 -21.13 3.38 -2.05
N GLN A 163 -21.46 2.15 -1.67
CA GLN A 163 -22.41 1.86 -0.59
C GLN A 163 -21.63 1.51 0.68
N GLY A 164 -21.87 2.23 1.77
CA GLY A 164 -21.20 2.03 3.05
C GLY A 164 -21.02 3.34 3.85
N PRO A 165 -20.19 3.32 4.91
CA PRO A 165 -19.51 2.14 5.46
C PRO A 165 -20.53 1.09 5.92
N ALA A 166 -20.20 -0.19 5.82
CA ALA A 166 -21.05 -1.25 6.38
C ALA A 166 -21.29 -0.98 7.87
N SER A 167 -22.51 -0.53 8.22
CA SER A 167 -22.90 -0.29 9.60
C SER A 167 -22.96 -1.64 10.33
N GLY A 168 -22.23 -1.79 11.44
CA GLY A 168 -22.36 -2.95 12.31
C GLY A 168 -21.30 -4.05 12.16
N VAL A 169 -20.18 -3.82 11.47
CA VAL A 169 -18.98 -4.63 11.75
C VAL A 169 -18.48 -4.18 13.11
N ALA A 170 -18.92 -4.88 14.16
CA ALA A 170 -18.22 -4.82 15.44
C ALA A 170 -16.74 -5.01 15.10
N GLY A 171 -15.89 -4.06 15.51
CA GLY A 171 -14.45 -4.28 15.47
C GLY A 171 -14.18 -5.68 16.05
N PRO A 172 -13.16 -6.41 15.56
CA PRO A 172 -12.89 -7.78 16.03
C PRO A 172 -13.08 -7.76 17.53
N ALA A 173 -14.02 -8.59 18.02
CA ALA A 173 -14.35 -8.61 19.43
C ALA A 173 -13.02 -8.56 20.15
N GLN A 174 -12.77 -7.50 20.93
CA GLN A 174 -11.62 -7.54 21.82
C GLN A 174 -11.80 -8.87 22.51
N HIS A 175 -10.88 -9.82 22.27
CA HIS A 175 -10.92 -11.06 23.01
C HIS A 175 -10.89 -10.57 24.43
N ALA A 176 -12.05 -10.64 25.10
CA ALA A 176 -12.15 -10.36 26.50
C ALA A 176 -11.11 -11.30 27.07
N ALA A 177 -10.01 -10.72 27.55
CA ALA A 177 -8.98 -11.47 28.22
C ALA A 177 -9.74 -12.36 29.19
N GLY A 178 -9.70 -13.67 28.95
CA GLY A 178 -10.55 -14.61 29.66
C GLY A 178 -10.45 -14.30 31.14
N ALA A 179 -11.60 -14.23 31.81
CA ALA A 179 -11.64 -14.12 33.25
C ALA A 179 -10.86 -15.32 33.83
N GLY A 180 -9.61 -15.09 34.23
CA GLY A 180 -8.71 -16.20 34.57
C GLY A 180 -7.26 -15.82 34.82
N ALA A 181 -7.01 -14.72 35.51
CA ALA A 181 -5.94 -14.47 36.49
C ALA A 181 -5.71 -12.96 36.59
N GLN A 182 -6.10 -12.37 37.72
CA GLN A 182 -5.72 -11.00 38.04
C GLN A 182 -4.19 -10.94 38.17
N HIS A 183 -3.50 -10.48 37.12
CA HIS A 183 -2.21 -9.86 37.29
C HIS A 183 -2.45 -8.48 37.90
N PRO A 184 -1.78 -8.13 39.02
CA PRO A 184 -1.91 -6.80 39.58
C PRO A 184 -1.55 -5.77 38.50
N ALA A 185 -2.46 -4.83 38.26
CA ALA A 185 -2.24 -3.74 37.32
C ALA A 185 -0.92 -3.07 37.69
N THR A 186 0.09 -3.23 36.83
CA THR A 186 1.32 -2.46 36.97
C THR A 186 0.93 -1.03 36.59
N PRO A 187 1.06 -0.04 37.50
CA PRO A 187 0.73 1.33 37.15
C PRO A 187 1.55 1.75 35.93
N ALA A 188 0.95 2.51 35.02
CA ALA A 188 1.62 3.06 33.85
C ALA A 188 2.96 3.66 34.30
N ARG A 189 4.06 3.02 33.89
CA ARG A 189 5.40 3.47 34.27
C ARG A 189 5.64 4.76 33.49
N VAL A 190 5.56 5.89 34.18
CA VAL A 190 6.05 7.17 33.66
C VAL A 190 7.54 6.96 33.37
N LEU A 191 7.88 6.79 32.09
CA LEU A 191 9.27 6.64 31.67
C LEU A 191 9.97 7.96 31.95
N GLY A 192 10.92 7.95 32.88
CA GLY A 192 11.76 9.11 33.14
C GLY A 192 12.56 9.47 31.90
N VAL A 193 12.84 10.75 31.70
CA VAL A 193 13.63 11.28 30.57
C VAL A 193 14.98 10.54 30.43
N ALA A 194 15.58 10.11 31.54
CA ALA A 194 16.81 9.32 31.55
C ALA A 194 16.67 7.91 30.91
N THR A 195 15.48 7.31 30.94
CA THR A 195 15.21 6.00 30.32
C THR A 195 14.98 6.12 28.81
N LEU A 196 14.45 7.26 28.34
CA LEU A 196 14.34 7.58 26.92
C LEU A 196 15.71 7.79 26.25
N LEU A 197 16.67 8.35 26.99
CA LEU A 197 18.03 8.61 26.50
C LEU A 197 18.94 7.38 26.43
N THR A 198 18.53 6.27 27.03
CA THR A 198 19.30 5.01 27.06
C THR A 198 18.58 3.86 26.36
N GLY A 199 17.39 4.10 25.82
CA GLY A 199 16.61 3.13 25.06
C GLY A 199 17.04 3.00 23.59
N PRO A 200 16.54 1.98 22.88
CA PRO A 200 16.83 1.76 21.46
C PRO A 200 16.41 2.93 20.56
N GLU A 201 15.50 3.79 21.04
CA GLU A 201 15.01 4.99 20.34
C GLU A 201 15.92 6.23 20.47
N ALA A 202 16.95 6.18 21.34
CA ALA A 202 17.84 7.30 21.62
C ALA A 202 18.49 7.93 20.37
N PRO A 203 18.93 7.18 19.33
CA PRO A 203 19.52 7.77 18.13
C PRO A 203 18.56 8.72 17.40
N PHE A 204 17.27 8.36 17.32
CA PHE A 204 16.26 9.16 16.62
C PHE A 204 15.92 10.44 17.40
N LEU A 205 15.88 10.38 18.74
CA LEU A 205 15.69 11.55 19.59
C LEU A 205 16.84 12.54 19.47
N ILE A 206 18.09 12.06 19.40
CA ILE A 206 19.28 12.90 19.21
C ILE A 206 19.22 13.64 17.87
N VAL A 207 18.85 12.94 16.79
CA VAL A 207 18.69 13.54 15.45
C VAL A 207 17.59 14.59 15.44
N GLY A 208 16.44 14.30 16.08
CA GLY A 208 15.33 15.26 16.20
C GLY A 208 15.72 16.54 16.94
N VAL A 209 16.44 16.43 18.06
CA VAL A 209 16.92 17.60 18.82
C VAL A 209 17.95 18.40 18.00
N ALA A 210 18.88 17.73 17.31
CA ALA A 210 19.86 18.40 16.47
C ALA A 210 19.19 19.19 15.33
N ALA A 211 18.21 18.60 14.65
CA ALA A 211 17.44 19.27 13.61
C ALA A 211 16.70 20.50 14.14
N PHE A 212 16.09 20.38 15.33
CA PHE A 212 15.38 21.49 15.98
C PHE A 212 16.32 22.65 16.33
N LEU A 213 17.53 22.36 16.82
CA LEU A 213 18.53 23.40 17.13
C LEU A 213 19.02 24.12 15.87
N VAL A 214 19.19 23.41 14.75
CA VAL A 214 19.54 24.01 13.46
C VAL A 214 18.44 24.98 13.00
N LEU A 215 17.16 24.59 13.15
CA LEU A 215 16.03 25.46 12.81
C LEU A 215 15.98 26.72 13.68
N ILE A 216 16.22 26.60 14.99
CA ILE A 216 16.30 27.76 15.89
C ILE A 216 17.45 28.69 15.49
N ALA A 217 18.63 28.14 15.19
CA ALA A 217 19.79 28.93 14.78
C ALA A 217 19.53 29.66 13.45
N ALA A 218 18.96 28.96 12.47
CA ALA A 218 18.58 29.53 11.18
C ALA A 218 17.53 30.64 11.34
N PHE A 219 16.53 30.42 12.21
CA PHE A 219 15.51 31.43 12.52
C PHE A 219 16.11 32.65 13.23
N GLY A 220 17.00 32.44 14.20
CA GLY A 220 17.72 33.51 14.88
C GLY A 220 18.57 34.35 13.91
N PHE A 221 19.27 33.69 12.98
CA PHE A 221 20.03 34.37 11.93
C PHE A 221 19.13 35.19 11.00
N TRP A 222 17.99 34.62 10.59
CA TRP A 222 17.00 35.31 9.76
C TRP A 222 16.41 36.54 10.45
N VAL A 223 16.02 36.43 11.73
CA VAL A 223 15.52 37.57 12.52
C VAL A 223 16.60 38.64 12.65
N ARG A 224 17.86 38.24 12.90
CA ARG A 224 18.97 39.19 13.07
C ARG A 224 19.28 39.93 11.77
N ASN A 225 19.27 39.26 10.62
CA ASN A 225 19.47 39.89 9.32
C ASN A 225 18.29 40.78 8.89
N ARG A 226 17.04 40.47 9.29
CA ARG A 226 15.89 41.34 9.00
C ARG A 226 15.86 42.64 9.80
N ARG A 227 16.57 42.72 10.93
CA ARG A 227 16.69 43.94 11.74
C ARG A 227 17.86 44.84 11.34
N ALA A 228 18.68 44.39 10.39
CA ALA A 228 19.86 45.12 9.88
C ALA A 228 19.62 45.81 8.52
N LEU A 229 18.37 45.80 8.04
CA LEU A 229 17.85 46.54 6.88
C LEU A 229 16.83 47.57 7.39
#